data_AF-A0A558A3Q0-F1
#
_entry.id   AF-A0A558A3Q0-F1
#
_cell.length_a   1.000
_cell.length_b   1.000
_cell.length_c   1.000
_cell.angle_alpha   90.00
_cell.angle_beta   90.00
_cell.angle_gamma   90.00
#
_symmetry.space_group_name_H-M   'P 1'
#
loop_
_entity.id
_entity.type
_entity.pdbx_description
1 polymer ?
#
loop_
_entity_poly.entity_id
_entity_poly.type
_entity_poly.pdbx_seq_one_letter_code
_entity_poly.pdbx_strand_id
1 'polypeptide(L)'
;MPGRTPNEAVDVFLEPLRTAINVLADYSKIVTSRRSGYKKGDTYSWVLNGPSGMRLTGIGWFFAEMRFQIVDADQKKHDGPIRVSTRGYRYRLRREGRSEDEWLIHWHPTGNSPYKEPHVHIPPDLGRHLPTGRITFEKVIAWCIEYGARTKDTEAQALQQLALCEAPHLLYRSWSDSPQQAGLSI
;
A
#
# COMPACT_ATOMS: atom_id res chain seq x y z
N MET A 1 11.46 -2.51 4.76
CA MET A 1 11.87 -3.25 5.97
C MET A 1 13.01 -4.17 5.62
N PRO A 2 14.06 -4.25 6.46
CA PRO A 2 15.26 -5.01 6.16
C PRO A 2 15.11 -6.51 6.51
N GLY A 3 15.94 -7.35 5.89
CA GLY A 3 16.02 -8.79 6.17
C GLY A 3 17.37 -9.37 5.72
N ARG A 4 17.71 -10.59 6.17
CA ARG A 4 18.96 -11.28 5.82
C ARG A 4 18.85 -12.04 4.51
N THR A 5 17.64 -12.48 4.15
CA THR A 5 17.36 -13.15 2.87
C THR A 5 16.20 -12.47 2.12
N PRO A 6 16.10 -12.60 0.77
CA PRO A 6 14.99 -12.03 0.01
C PRO A 6 13.61 -12.43 0.52
N ASN A 7 13.44 -13.70 0.91
CA ASN A 7 12.18 -14.18 1.47
C ASN A 7 11.89 -13.52 2.83
N GLU A 8 12.87 -13.51 3.73
CA GLU A 8 12.72 -12.86 5.03
C GLU A 8 12.35 -11.38 4.89
N ALA A 9 13.04 -10.64 4.01
CA ALA A 9 12.75 -9.23 3.76
C ALA A 9 11.31 -8.99 3.25
N VAL A 10 10.78 -9.93 2.47
CA VAL A 10 9.38 -9.87 2.00
C VAL A 10 8.40 -10.27 3.09
N ASP A 11 8.71 -11.31 3.87
CA ASP A 11 7.84 -11.75 4.96
C ASP A 11 7.69 -10.68 6.03
N VAL A 12 8.80 -10.08 6.50
CA VAL A 12 8.74 -8.97 7.47
C VAL A 12 8.03 -7.74 6.88
N PHE A 13 8.11 -7.53 5.56
CA PHE A 13 7.40 -6.45 4.89
C PHE A 13 5.89 -6.70 4.80
N LEU A 14 5.47 -7.92 4.49
CA LEU A 14 4.06 -8.26 4.30
C LEU A 14 3.32 -8.52 5.61
N GLU A 15 4.02 -8.95 6.66
CA GLU A 15 3.37 -9.36 7.90
C GLU A 15 2.58 -8.24 8.59
N PRO A 16 3.10 -7.00 8.71
CA PRO A 16 2.30 -5.90 9.23
C PRO A 16 1.11 -5.56 8.34
N LEU A 17 1.23 -5.69 7.00
CA LEU A 17 0.10 -5.46 6.08
C LEU A 17 -1.00 -6.52 6.25
N ARG A 18 -0.62 -7.79 6.43
CA ARG A 18 -1.55 -8.89 6.71
C ARG A 18 -2.26 -8.69 8.04
N THR A 19 -1.53 -8.22 9.04
CA THR A 19 -2.08 -7.92 10.36
C THR A 19 -3.04 -6.72 10.29
N ALA A 20 -2.65 -5.66 9.59
CA ALA A 20 -3.45 -4.45 9.41
C ALA A 20 -4.81 -4.75 8.76
N ILE A 21 -4.86 -5.48 7.64
CA ILE A 21 -6.15 -5.77 6.99
C ILE A 21 -7.02 -6.74 7.80
N ASN A 22 -6.41 -7.52 8.70
CA ASN A 22 -7.13 -8.42 9.57
C ASN A 22 -7.90 -7.72 10.70
N VAL A 23 -7.73 -6.40 10.90
CA VAL A 23 -8.55 -5.65 11.87
C VAL A 23 -10.00 -5.49 11.40
N LEU A 24 -10.25 -5.59 10.09
CA LEU A 24 -11.59 -5.55 9.51
C LEU A 24 -12.31 -6.90 9.70
N ALA A 25 -13.62 -6.85 9.92
CA ALA A 25 -14.44 -8.02 10.23
C ALA A 25 -14.66 -8.97 9.04
N ASP A 26 -14.65 -8.44 7.82
CA ASP A 26 -14.88 -9.23 6.61
C ASP A 26 -13.61 -10.00 6.18
N TYR A 27 -13.78 -11.01 5.30
CA TYR A 27 -12.67 -11.86 4.87
C TYR A 27 -11.61 -11.10 4.07
N SER A 28 -10.36 -11.21 4.50
CA SER A 28 -9.22 -10.58 3.85
C SER A 28 -8.04 -11.53 3.67
N LYS A 29 -7.33 -11.37 2.54
CA LYS A 29 -6.15 -12.12 2.17
C LYS A 29 -5.28 -11.29 1.24
N ILE A 30 -4.00 -11.16 1.57
CA ILE A 30 -3.00 -10.60 0.66
C ILE A 30 -2.48 -11.73 -0.23
N VAL A 31 -2.63 -11.59 -1.56
CA VAL A 31 -2.15 -12.53 -2.56
C VAL A 31 -0.94 -11.93 -3.27
N THR A 32 0.21 -12.60 -3.24
CA THR A 32 1.43 -12.16 -3.90
C THR A 32 1.53 -12.70 -5.33
N SER A 33 2.18 -11.95 -6.23
CA SER A 33 2.45 -12.40 -7.61
C SER A 33 3.36 -13.63 -7.68
N ARG A 34 4.08 -13.92 -6.60
CA ARG A 34 4.93 -15.10 -6.45
C ARG A 34 4.71 -15.73 -5.08
N ARG A 35 4.57 -17.06 -5.03
CA ARG A 35 4.35 -17.80 -3.77
C ARG A 35 5.63 -18.13 -3.01
N SER A 36 6.77 -18.29 -3.70
CA SER A 36 8.08 -18.57 -3.08
C SER A 36 9.25 -18.22 -3.99
N GLY A 37 10.43 -18.02 -3.40
CA GLY A 37 11.70 -17.86 -4.11
C GLY A 37 11.93 -16.45 -4.64
N TYR A 38 11.87 -15.46 -3.75
CA TYR A 38 12.13 -14.07 -4.14
C TYR A 38 13.60 -13.83 -4.47
N LYS A 39 13.87 -12.90 -5.38
CA LYS A 39 15.23 -12.50 -5.76
C LYS A 39 15.40 -10.99 -5.63
N LYS A 40 16.60 -10.57 -5.22
CA LYS A 40 17.00 -9.16 -5.22
C LYS A 40 16.94 -8.61 -6.65
N GLY A 41 16.48 -7.38 -6.82
CA GLY A 41 16.37 -6.71 -8.12
C GLY A 41 15.06 -6.97 -8.87
N ASP A 42 14.34 -8.05 -8.57
CA ASP A 42 13.05 -8.32 -9.20
C ASP A 42 11.93 -7.47 -8.58
N THR A 43 10.96 -7.09 -9.41
CA THR A 43 9.73 -6.42 -8.99
C THR A 43 8.61 -7.44 -8.80
N TYR A 44 7.92 -7.34 -7.68
CA TYR A 44 6.81 -8.17 -7.27
C TYR A 44 5.58 -7.30 -6.98
N SER A 45 4.43 -7.95 -6.80
CA SER A 45 3.24 -7.26 -6.34
C SER A 45 2.46 -8.11 -5.35
N TRP A 46 1.59 -7.44 -4.60
CA TRP A 46 0.51 -8.09 -3.88
C TRP A 46 -0.82 -7.42 -4.21
N VAL A 47 -1.91 -8.19 -4.11
CA VAL A 47 -3.29 -7.76 -4.35
C VAL A 47 -4.19 -8.29 -3.25
N LEU A 48 -5.05 -7.43 -2.70
CA LEU A 48 -6.06 -7.78 -1.70
C LEU A 48 -7.17 -8.62 -2.34
N ASN A 49 -7.32 -9.86 -1.89
CA ASN A 49 -8.29 -10.85 -2.38
C ASN A 49 -8.24 -11.08 -3.91
N GLY A 50 -7.09 -10.83 -4.54
CA GLY A 50 -6.96 -10.92 -6.00
C GLY A 50 -7.82 -9.88 -6.74
N PRO A 51 -8.29 -10.17 -7.98
CA PRO A 51 -9.00 -9.19 -8.79
C PRO A 51 -10.37 -8.78 -8.21
N SER A 52 -10.94 -9.59 -7.32
CA SER A 52 -12.26 -9.37 -6.74
C SER A 52 -12.31 -8.29 -5.66
N GLY A 53 -11.17 -7.97 -5.03
CA GLY A 53 -11.14 -7.09 -3.86
C GLY A 53 -11.81 -7.70 -2.63
N MET A 54 -11.82 -6.94 -1.55
CA MET A 54 -12.48 -7.27 -0.29
C MET A 54 -13.87 -6.65 -0.26
N ARG A 55 -14.90 -7.47 -0.05
CA ARG A 55 -16.25 -6.96 0.24
C ARG A 55 -16.25 -6.44 1.68
N LEU A 56 -16.69 -5.19 1.85
CA LEU A 56 -16.98 -4.56 3.13
C LEU A 56 -18.50 -4.55 3.31
N THR A 57 -19.01 -5.41 4.19
CA THR A 57 -20.46 -5.65 4.32
C THR A 57 -21.19 -4.35 4.68
N GLY A 58 -22.21 -3.98 3.89
CA GLY A 58 -22.98 -2.74 4.06
C GLY A 58 -22.30 -1.47 3.54
N ILE A 59 -21.07 -1.57 3.02
CA ILE A 59 -20.29 -0.44 2.53
C ILE A 59 -20.03 -0.56 1.02
N GLY A 60 -19.49 -1.69 0.56
CA GLY A 60 -19.13 -1.91 -0.83
C GLY A 60 -17.88 -2.79 -1.01
N TRP A 61 -16.97 -2.39 -1.90
CA TRP A 61 -15.75 -3.13 -2.22
C TRP A 61 -14.50 -2.28 -2.03
N PHE A 62 -13.56 -2.80 -1.25
CA PHE A 62 -12.23 -2.25 -1.07
C PHE A 62 -11.21 -3.03 -1.90
N PHE A 63 -10.49 -2.33 -2.77
CA PHE A 63 -9.44 -2.89 -3.59
C PHE A 63 -8.11 -2.26 -3.20
N ALA A 64 -7.09 -3.10 -3.09
CA ALA A 64 -5.74 -2.64 -2.82
C ALA A 64 -4.72 -3.50 -3.56
N GLU A 65 -3.75 -2.85 -4.17
CA GLU A 65 -2.58 -3.49 -4.76
C GLU A 65 -1.34 -2.63 -4.52
N MET A 66 -0.18 -3.29 -4.46
CA MET A 66 1.10 -2.62 -4.33
C MET A 66 2.16 -3.37 -5.13
N ARG A 67 3.04 -2.61 -5.77
CA ARG A 67 4.28 -3.12 -6.37
C ARG A 67 5.45 -2.82 -5.45
N PHE A 68 6.36 -3.77 -5.32
CA PHE A 68 7.52 -3.64 -4.47
C PHE A 68 8.73 -4.34 -5.10
N GLN A 69 9.93 -3.93 -4.69
CA GLN A 69 11.19 -4.50 -5.15
C GLN A 69 12.09 -4.77 -3.95
N ILE A 70 12.88 -5.84 -4.04
CA ILE A 70 13.92 -6.15 -3.06
C ILE A 70 15.20 -5.45 -3.50
N VAL A 71 15.74 -4.59 -2.64
CA VAL A 71 16.89 -3.72 -2.92
C VAL A 71 17.92 -3.85 -1.82
N ASP A 72 19.15 -3.39 -2.09
CA ASP A 72 20.16 -3.26 -1.04
C ASP A 72 19.69 -2.25 0.02
N ALA A 73 19.94 -2.60 1.28
CA ALA A 73 19.66 -1.71 2.39
C ALA A 73 20.86 -0.79 2.64
N ASP A 74 20.59 0.48 2.95
CA ASP A 74 21.60 1.39 3.46
C ASP A 74 22.02 0.91 4.87
N GLN A 75 23.22 0.33 4.97
CA GLN A 75 23.74 -0.25 6.21
C GLN A 75 23.97 0.81 7.31
N LYS A 76 23.98 2.11 6.97
CA LYS A 76 24.03 3.18 7.97
C LYS A 76 22.66 3.44 8.61
N LYS A 77 21.57 3.01 7.97
CA LYS A 77 20.19 3.30 8.38
C LYS A 77 19.42 2.07 8.84
N HIS A 78 19.84 0.86 8.43
CA HIS A 78 19.03 -0.34 8.56
C HIS A 78 19.87 -1.57 8.93
N ASP A 79 19.32 -2.41 9.81
CA ASP A 79 19.94 -3.68 10.20
C ASP A 79 19.58 -4.78 9.19
N GLY A 80 20.54 -5.14 8.34
CA GLY A 80 20.42 -6.24 7.38
C GLY A 80 20.81 -5.85 5.96
N PRO A 81 21.29 -6.78 5.13
CA PRO A 81 21.90 -6.48 3.84
C PRO A 81 20.91 -5.97 2.78
N ILE A 82 19.63 -6.33 2.89
CA ILE A 82 18.60 -6.03 1.90
C ILE A 82 17.30 -5.57 2.56
N ARG A 83 16.44 -4.93 1.78
CA ARG A 83 15.11 -4.49 2.21
C ARG A 83 14.10 -4.52 1.08
N VAL A 84 12.82 -4.49 1.44
CA VAL A 84 11.75 -4.19 0.49
C VAL A 84 11.56 -2.69 0.35
N SER A 85 11.39 -2.23 -0.90
CA SER A 85 10.99 -0.87 -1.25
C SER A 85 9.72 -0.87 -2.09
N THR A 86 8.73 -0.07 -1.70
CA THR A 86 7.52 0.16 -2.51
C THR A 86 7.87 0.90 -3.80
N ARG A 87 7.33 0.42 -4.92
CA ARG A 87 7.50 0.98 -6.27
C ARG A 87 6.22 1.61 -6.82
N GLY A 88 5.09 1.35 -6.19
CA GLY A 88 3.81 1.95 -6.53
C GLY A 88 2.68 1.25 -5.81
N TYR A 89 1.51 1.87 -5.79
CA TYR A 89 0.28 1.28 -5.23
C TYR A 89 -0.95 1.85 -5.91
N ARG A 90 -2.05 1.12 -5.76
CA ARG A 90 -3.39 1.57 -6.10
C ARG A 90 -4.35 1.08 -5.03
N TYR A 91 -5.08 2.01 -4.42
CA TYR A 91 -6.11 1.72 -3.43
C TYR A 91 -7.40 2.39 -3.88
N ARG A 92 -8.54 1.71 -3.73
CA ARG A 92 -9.85 2.33 -4.02
C ARG A 92 -10.96 1.70 -3.20
N LEU A 93 -11.93 2.53 -2.83
CA LEU A 93 -13.20 2.10 -2.27
C LEU A 93 -14.30 2.38 -3.28
N ARG A 94 -15.13 1.39 -3.56
CA ARG A 94 -16.36 1.55 -4.34
C ARG A 94 -17.55 1.26 -3.45
N ARG A 95 -18.45 2.23 -3.27
CA ARG A 95 -19.66 2.04 -2.47
C ARG A 95 -20.65 1.11 -3.17
N GLU A 96 -21.41 0.38 -2.38
CA GLU A 96 -22.51 -0.45 -2.89
C GLU A 96 -23.50 0.41 -3.70
N GLY A 97 -23.93 -0.11 -4.85
CA GLY A 97 -24.84 0.60 -5.76
C GLY A 97 -24.21 1.76 -6.55
N ARG A 98 -22.92 2.07 -6.40
CA ARG A 98 -22.22 3.10 -7.20
C ARG A 98 -21.35 2.47 -8.29
N SER A 99 -21.37 3.09 -9.48
CA SER A 99 -20.48 2.74 -10.60
C SER A 99 -19.07 3.32 -10.42
N GLU A 100 -18.98 4.47 -9.78
CA GLU A 100 -17.75 5.22 -9.54
C GLU A 100 -17.10 4.86 -8.20
N ASP A 101 -15.79 5.06 -8.11
CA ASP A 101 -15.05 4.89 -6.86
C ASP A 101 -15.31 6.11 -5.96
N GLU A 102 -15.50 5.88 -4.66
CA GLU A 102 -15.62 6.93 -3.63
C GLU A 102 -14.32 7.72 -3.50
N TRP A 103 -13.21 6.99 -3.62
CA TRP A 103 -11.87 7.53 -3.76
C TRP A 103 -11.00 6.50 -4.47
N LEU A 104 -10.04 7.00 -5.24
CA LEU A 104 -9.02 6.21 -5.91
C LEU A 104 -7.65 6.86 -5.68
N ILE A 105 -6.83 6.20 -4.90
CA ILE A 105 -5.46 6.62 -4.58
C ILE A 105 -4.50 5.86 -5.48
N HIS A 106 -3.56 6.56 -6.10
CA HIS A 106 -2.64 5.96 -7.06
C HIS A 106 -1.24 6.58 -6.93
N TRP A 107 -0.22 5.71 -6.95
CA TRP A 107 1.16 6.09 -7.19
C TRP A 107 1.82 5.07 -8.13
N HIS A 108 2.23 5.49 -9.32
CA HIS A 108 2.91 4.64 -10.29
C HIS A 108 3.96 5.45 -11.08
N PRO A 109 5.15 5.66 -10.50
CA PRO A 109 6.18 6.54 -11.07
C PRO A 109 6.75 6.04 -12.40
N THR A 110 6.64 4.75 -12.70
CA THR A 110 7.13 4.13 -13.94
C THR A 110 6.03 3.94 -15.00
N GLY A 111 4.83 4.47 -14.80
CA GLY A 111 3.70 4.32 -15.74
C GLY A 111 3.75 5.30 -16.91
N ASN A 112 2.79 5.22 -17.84
CA ASN A 112 2.69 6.13 -19.00
C ASN A 112 1.99 7.47 -18.69
N SER A 113 1.52 7.69 -17.45
CA SER A 113 0.90 8.96 -17.03
C SER A 113 1.95 10.07 -16.92
N PRO A 114 1.63 11.34 -17.24
CA PRO A 114 2.49 12.48 -16.91
C PRO A 114 2.58 12.73 -15.39
N TYR A 115 1.62 12.24 -14.60
CA TYR A 115 1.61 12.37 -13.14
C TYR A 115 2.35 11.20 -12.48
N LYS A 116 3.54 11.47 -11.94
CA LYS A 116 4.40 10.45 -11.30
C LYS A 116 4.31 10.43 -9.78
N GLU A 117 3.85 11.53 -9.19
CA GLU A 117 3.73 11.66 -7.74
C GLU A 117 2.46 10.98 -7.21
N PRO A 118 2.44 10.58 -5.92
CA PRO A 118 1.23 10.12 -5.27
C PRO A 118 0.08 11.14 -5.41
N HIS A 119 -1.11 10.64 -5.74
CA HIS A 119 -2.29 11.47 -5.88
C HIS A 119 -3.56 10.68 -5.56
N VAL A 120 -4.65 11.41 -5.36
CA VAL A 120 -6.00 10.88 -5.15
C VAL A 120 -6.98 11.48 -6.15
N HIS A 121 -7.92 10.64 -6.59
CA HIS A 121 -9.10 11.00 -7.37
C HIS A 121 -10.33 10.84 -6.48
N ILE A 122 -11.22 11.84 -6.48
CA ILE A 122 -12.43 11.87 -5.64
C ILE A 122 -13.58 12.38 -6.50
N PRO A 123 -14.80 11.80 -6.42
CA PRO A 123 -15.97 12.32 -7.10
C PRO A 123 -16.25 13.80 -6.77
N PRO A 124 -16.94 14.53 -7.67
CA PRO A 124 -17.51 14.07 -8.93
C PRO A 124 -16.50 14.01 -10.10
N ASP A 125 -15.25 14.44 -9.90
CA ASP A 125 -14.24 14.48 -10.97
C ASP A 125 -13.10 13.50 -10.69
N LEU A 126 -13.29 12.25 -11.13
CA LEU A 126 -12.26 11.21 -11.05
C LEU A 126 -11.13 11.38 -12.09
N GLY A 127 -11.15 12.42 -12.92
CA GLY A 127 -10.03 12.78 -13.81
C GLY A 127 -9.03 13.72 -13.13
N ARG A 128 -9.44 14.39 -12.06
CA ARG A 128 -8.62 15.35 -11.33
C ARG A 128 -7.61 14.68 -10.42
N HIS A 129 -6.33 14.94 -10.67
CA HIS A 129 -5.22 14.46 -9.87
C HIS A 129 -4.96 15.42 -8.71
N LEU A 130 -5.43 15.09 -7.50
CA LEU A 130 -5.13 15.86 -6.30
C LEU A 130 -3.82 15.35 -5.68
N PRO A 131 -2.73 16.15 -5.62
CA PRO A 131 -1.46 15.69 -5.09
C PRO A 131 -1.57 15.26 -3.62
N THR A 132 -0.88 14.19 -3.25
CA THR A 132 -0.77 13.73 -1.87
C THR A 132 0.68 13.39 -1.52
N GLY A 133 0.95 13.22 -0.23
CA GLY A 133 2.12 12.43 0.19
C GLY A 133 1.93 10.95 -0.16
N ARG A 134 2.94 10.12 0.13
CA ARG A 134 2.76 8.66 0.07
C ARG A 134 1.73 8.23 1.12
N ILE A 135 0.73 7.47 0.71
CA ILE A 135 -0.30 6.90 1.58
C ILE A 135 0.01 5.42 1.82
N THR A 136 0.02 5.01 3.09
CA THR A 136 0.23 3.63 3.54
C THR A 136 -1.04 2.81 3.37
N PHE A 137 -0.91 1.49 3.36
CA PHE A 137 -2.07 0.61 3.29
C PHE A 137 -2.92 0.70 4.57
N GLU A 138 -2.26 0.85 5.71
CA GLU A 138 -2.86 1.04 7.02
C GLU A 138 -3.73 2.30 7.06
N LYS A 139 -3.26 3.41 6.47
CA LYS A 139 -4.04 4.65 6.39
C LYS A 139 -5.33 4.47 5.60
N VAL A 140 -5.31 3.75 4.48
CA VAL A 140 -6.54 3.51 3.70
C VAL A 140 -7.48 2.49 4.36
N ILE A 141 -6.97 1.59 5.21
CA ILE A 141 -7.83 0.75 6.07
C ILE A 141 -8.53 1.63 7.11
N ALA A 142 -7.81 2.58 7.74
CA ALA A 142 -8.44 3.54 8.65
C ALA A 142 -9.51 4.38 7.95
N TRP A 143 -9.30 4.76 6.68
CA TRP A 143 -10.35 5.40 5.88
C TRP A 143 -11.56 4.47 5.70
N CYS A 144 -11.35 3.20 5.39
CA CYS A 144 -12.48 2.26 5.28
C CYS A 144 -13.30 2.20 6.58
N ILE A 145 -12.64 2.20 7.75
CA ILE A 145 -13.29 2.25 9.07
C ILE A 145 -14.12 3.53 9.22
N GLU A 146 -13.54 4.70 8.89
CA GLU A 146 -14.26 5.99 8.88
C GLU A 146 -15.51 5.96 7.98
N TYR A 147 -15.45 5.25 6.85
CA TYR A 147 -16.59 5.05 5.95
C TYR A 147 -17.62 4.02 6.47
N GLY A 148 -17.42 3.45 7.66
CA GLY A 148 -18.32 2.51 8.34
C GLY A 148 -17.95 1.04 8.18
N ALA A 149 -16.73 0.71 7.75
CA ALA A 149 -16.29 -0.69 7.70
C ALA A 149 -16.24 -1.28 9.11
N ARG A 150 -16.85 -2.46 9.28
CA ARG A 150 -16.85 -3.16 10.57
C ARG A 150 -15.45 -3.67 10.91
N THR A 151 -15.07 -3.52 12.17
CA THR A 151 -13.84 -4.06 12.76
C THR A 151 -14.14 -5.36 13.53
N LYS A 152 -13.14 -6.23 13.70
CA LYS A 152 -13.25 -7.44 14.54
C LYS A 152 -13.35 -7.09 16.02
N ASP A 153 -12.55 -6.11 16.42
CA ASP A 153 -12.51 -5.54 17.77
C ASP A 153 -13.18 -4.16 17.78
N THR A 154 -13.03 -3.39 18.87
CA THR A 154 -13.48 -2.00 18.88
C THR A 154 -12.70 -1.15 17.88
N GLU A 155 -13.31 -0.06 17.41
CA GLU A 155 -12.66 0.90 16.51
C GLU A 155 -11.34 1.43 17.09
N ALA A 156 -11.31 1.79 18.38
CA ALA A 156 -10.11 2.28 19.04
C ALA A 156 -8.96 1.24 19.03
N GLN A 157 -9.27 -0.03 19.29
CA GLN A 157 -8.28 -1.12 19.21
C GLN A 157 -7.80 -1.35 17.79
N ALA A 158 -8.72 -1.30 16.81
CA ALA A 158 -8.35 -1.43 15.40
C ALA A 158 -7.41 -0.29 14.96
N LEU A 159 -7.71 0.97 15.30
CA LEU A 159 -6.86 2.11 14.98
C LEU A 159 -5.50 2.04 15.68
N GLN A 160 -5.45 1.56 16.93
CA GLN A 160 -4.20 1.29 17.63
C GLN A 160 -3.36 0.23 16.91
N GLN A 161 -4.00 -0.88 16.50
CA GLN A 161 -3.32 -1.95 15.77
C GLN A 161 -2.80 -1.47 14.41
N LEU A 162 -3.57 -0.63 13.70
CA LEU A 162 -3.13 -0.01 12.45
C LEU A 162 -1.91 0.89 12.66
N ALA A 163 -1.87 1.68 13.72
CA ALA A 163 -0.71 2.51 14.04
C ALA A 163 0.55 1.66 14.32
N LEU A 164 0.40 0.54 15.04
CA LEU A 164 1.50 -0.40 15.29
C LEU A 164 1.99 -1.07 13.99
N CYS A 165 1.08 -1.43 13.08
CA CYS A 165 1.43 -2.02 11.78
C CYS A 165 2.08 -0.99 10.83
N GLU A 166 1.65 0.27 10.90
CA GLU A 166 2.17 1.37 10.08
C GLU A 166 3.58 1.78 10.52
N ALA A 167 3.89 1.74 11.82
CA ALA A 167 5.14 2.26 12.36
C ALA A 167 6.41 1.68 11.69
N PRO A 168 6.57 0.36 11.47
CA PRO A 168 7.71 -0.18 10.73
C PRO A 168 7.78 0.34 9.28
N HIS A 169 6.65 0.49 8.60
CA HIS A 169 6.61 1.05 7.25
C HIS A 169 7.09 2.50 7.22
N LEU A 170 6.74 3.29 8.25
CA LEU A 170 7.18 4.68 8.38
C LEU A 170 8.66 4.78 8.80
N LEU A 171 9.13 3.91 9.68
CA LEU A 171 10.52 3.89 10.14
C LEU A 171 11.48 3.54 9.00
N TYR A 172 11.15 2.52 8.22
CA TYR A 172 12.01 2.00 7.15
C TYR A 172 11.69 2.59 5.77
N ARG A 173 10.78 3.56 5.66
CA ARG A 173 10.57 4.25 4.38
C ARG A 173 11.79 5.11 4.09
N SER A 174 12.32 4.95 2.90
CA SER A 174 13.23 5.93 2.32
C SER A 174 12.45 6.76 1.31
N TRP A 175 12.71 8.05 1.35
CA TRP A 175 12.54 8.87 0.17
C TRP A 175 13.53 8.35 -0.88
N SER A 176 13.08 8.32 -2.13
CA SER A 176 14.02 8.22 -3.23
C SER A 176 14.81 9.53 -3.17
N ASP A 177 16.07 9.48 -2.74
CA ASP A 177 17.00 10.62 -2.77
C ASP A 177 17.42 10.96 -4.23
N SER A 178 16.49 10.90 -5.19
CA SER A 178 16.74 11.30 -6.58
C SER A 178 15.91 12.54 -6.93
N PRO A 179 16.43 13.74 -6.65
CA PRO A 179 15.96 15.00 -7.23
C PRO A 179 16.44 15.23 -8.68
N GLN A 180 16.58 14.18 -9.50
CA GLN A 180 17.00 14.26 -10.91
C GLN A 180 16.20 13.17 -11.66
N GLN A 181 15.21 13.45 -12.51
CA GLN A 181 15.20 14.37 -13.64
C GLN A 181 13.87 15.14 -13.70
N ALA A 182 13.80 16.29 -13.03
CA ALA A 182 13.01 17.39 -13.58
C ALA A 182 13.93 18.06 -14.60
N GLY A 183 13.70 17.81 -15.88
CA GLY A 183 14.39 18.48 -16.97
C GLY A 183 14.07 19.96 -16.93
N LEU A 184 14.90 20.73 -16.23
CA LEU A 184 15.09 22.15 -16.45
C LEU A 184 16.59 22.37 -16.61
N SER A 185 17.01 22.34 -17.88
CA SER A 185 18.16 23.11 -18.31
C SER A 185 17.80 24.59 -18.11
N ILE A 186 18.55 25.28 -17.29
CA ILE A 186 18.71 26.73 -17.37
C ILE A 186 20.12 26.97 -17.90
#